data_AF-A0A0L6CE11-F1
#
_entry.id   AF-A0A0L6CE11-F1
#
_cell.length_a   1.000
_cell.length_b   1.000
_cell.length_c   1.000
_cell.angle_alpha   90.00
_cell.angle_beta   90.00
_cell.angle_gamma   90.00
#
_symmetry.space_group_name_H-M   'P 1'
#
loop_
_entity.id
_entity.type
_entity.pdbx_description
1 polymer ?
#
loop_
_entity_poly.entity_id
_entity_poly.type
_entity_poly.pdbx_seq_one_letter_code
_entity_poly.pdbx_strand_id
1 'polypeptide(L)'
;MSSTQLNATNGQAVKVITVANQAGSVGKSTMVAALAALLAADGKRVLVVDADSQANVSHSLGVASTEVAHHTGDVLLRRAEILDALVETNTDGVLLLPGHADLATDLVELNSMPIAALRLRKPMQERSPSTTSTWS
;
A
#
# COMPACT_ATOMS: atom_id res chain seq x y z
N MET A 1 -46.64 -0.59 10.56
CA MET A 1 -45.46 -1.35 11.00
C MET A 1 -44.30 -0.87 10.16
N SER A 2 -43.43 -0.04 10.75
CA SER A 2 -42.35 0.69 10.08
C SER A 2 -41.17 -0.25 9.85
N SER A 3 -40.86 -0.56 8.59
CA SER A 3 -39.63 -1.24 8.21
C SER A 3 -38.55 -0.20 7.97
N THR A 4 -37.77 0.06 9.02
CA THR A 4 -36.52 0.84 8.95
C THR A 4 -35.58 0.16 7.96
N GLN A 5 -35.39 0.78 6.78
CA GLN A 5 -34.29 0.42 5.88
C GLN A 5 -32.97 0.76 6.58
N LEU A 6 -32.14 -0.26 6.79
CA LEU A 6 -30.80 -0.10 7.32
C LEU A 6 -29.94 0.65 6.29
N ASN A 7 -29.46 1.81 6.71
CA ASN A 7 -28.67 2.75 5.93
C ASN A 7 -27.32 2.11 5.56
N ALA A 8 -27.00 2.07 4.27
CA ALA A 8 -25.71 1.60 3.78
C ALA A 8 -24.59 2.49 4.37
N THR A 9 -23.60 1.86 5.00
CA THR A 9 -22.40 2.51 5.54
C THR A 9 -21.75 3.42 4.51
N ASN A 10 -21.63 4.71 4.84
CA ASN A 10 -20.86 5.71 4.13
C ASN A 10 -19.41 5.21 3.91
N GLY A 11 -19.15 4.62 2.74
CA GLY A 11 -17.81 4.22 2.34
C GLY A 11 -16.98 5.47 2.08
N GLN A 12 -16.14 5.88 3.04
CA GLN A 12 -15.12 6.90 2.82
C GLN A 12 -14.33 6.55 1.56
N ALA A 13 -14.33 7.45 0.58
CA ALA A 13 -13.61 7.26 -0.67
C ALA A 13 -12.09 7.29 -0.40
N VAL A 14 -11.41 6.18 -0.67
CA VAL A 14 -9.94 6.12 -0.62
C VAL A 14 -9.38 6.98 -1.74
N LYS A 15 -8.55 7.99 -1.39
CA LYS A 15 -7.84 8.81 -2.37
C LYS A 15 -6.57 8.09 -2.80
N VAL A 16 -6.47 7.78 -4.10
CA VAL A 16 -5.29 7.15 -4.70
C VAL A 16 -4.42 8.22 -5.35
N ILE A 17 -3.15 8.27 -4.98
CA ILE A 17 -2.14 9.17 -5.55
C ILE A 17 -1.06 8.31 -6.18
N THR A 18 -0.84 8.47 -7.48
CA THR A 18 0.20 7.74 -8.22
C THR A 18 1.34 8.70 -8.55
N VAL A 19 2.56 8.30 -8.20
CA VAL A 19 3.79 9.04 -8.54
C VAL A 19 4.56 8.25 -9.58
N ALA A 20 4.56 8.73 -10.83
CA ALA A 20 5.26 8.09 -11.93
C ALA A 20 6.14 9.11 -12.66
N ASN A 21 7.38 8.73 -12.95
CA ASN A 21 8.31 9.51 -13.78
C ASN A 21 9.39 8.56 -14.33
N GLN A 22 9.58 8.53 -15.64
CA GLN A 22 10.41 7.54 -16.35
C GLN A 22 11.92 7.78 -16.19
N ALA A 23 12.34 8.95 -15.71
CA ALA A 23 13.75 9.22 -15.43
C ALA A 23 14.19 8.60 -14.08
N GLY A 24 15.33 7.90 -14.10
CA GLY A 24 16.00 7.41 -12.90
C GLY A 24 16.45 8.56 -11.99
N SER A 25 16.42 8.35 -10.67
CA SER A 25 16.95 9.29 -9.65
C SER A 25 16.31 10.69 -9.56
N VAL A 26 15.06 10.86 -10.00
CA VAL A 26 14.32 12.14 -9.88
C VAL A 26 13.59 12.35 -8.55
N GLY A 27 13.96 11.62 -7.50
CA GLY A 27 13.39 11.80 -6.15
C GLY A 27 11.94 11.30 -5.96
N LYS A 28 11.39 10.49 -6.88
CA LYS A 28 10.03 9.90 -6.75
C LYS A 28 9.84 9.21 -5.41
N SER A 29 10.75 8.30 -5.07
CA SER A 29 10.63 7.47 -3.89
C SER A 29 10.72 8.30 -2.61
N THR A 30 11.62 9.28 -2.61
CA THR A 30 11.74 10.28 -1.54
C THR A 30 10.46 11.09 -1.37
N MET A 31 9.86 11.55 -2.47
CA MET A 31 8.59 12.28 -2.43
C MET A 31 7.45 11.40 -1.90
N VAL A 32 7.38 10.13 -2.31
CA VAL A 32 6.36 9.19 -1.83
C VAL A 32 6.50 8.97 -0.32
N ALA A 33 7.71 8.67 0.17
CA ALA A 33 7.96 8.47 1.60
C ALA A 33 7.64 9.74 2.42
N ALA A 34 8.08 10.91 1.96
CA ALA A 34 7.79 12.18 2.61
C ALA A 34 6.29 12.51 2.62
N LEU A 35 5.60 12.32 1.51
CA LEU A 35 4.16 12.55 1.42
C LEU A 35 3.38 11.59 2.32
N ALA A 36 3.78 10.31 2.38
CA ALA A 36 3.16 9.34 3.26
C ALA A 36 3.31 9.74 4.74
N ALA A 37 4.51 10.12 5.16
CA ALA A 37 4.76 10.59 6.52
C ALA A 37 3.95 11.85 6.86
N LEU A 38 3.87 12.83 5.95
CA LEU A 38 3.09 14.06 6.16
C LEU A 38 1.58 13.77 6.27
N LEU A 39 1.05 12.88 5.42
CA LEU A 39 -0.36 12.49 5.49
C LEU A 39 -0.66 11.71 6.77
N ALA A 40 0.24 10.83 7.19
CA ALA A 40 0.10 10.10 8.45
C ALA A 40 0.14 11.03 9.67
N ALA A 41 1.05 12.01 9.67
CA ALA A 41 1.11 13.06 10.68
C ALA A 41 -0.19 13.92 10.73
N ASP A 42 -0.87 14.09 9.60
CA ASP A 42 -2.21 14.71 9.52
C ASP A 42 -3.37 13.74 9.89
N GLY A 43 -3.06 12.66 10.60
CA GLY A 43 -4.01 11.67 11.10
C GLY A 43 -4.64 10.79 10.01
N LYS A 44 -4.08 10.76 8.79
CA LYS A 44 -4.58 9.88 7.73
C LYS A 44 -3.94 8.50 7.85
N ARG A 45 -4.72 7.46 7.53
CA ARG A 45 -4.16 6.11 7.34
C ARG A 45 -3.63 6.02 5.92
N VAL A 46 -2.35 5.68 5.77
CA VAL A 46 -1.68 5.63 4.48
C VAL A 46 -1.27 4.21 4.16
N LEU A 47 -1.55 3.80 2.93
CA LEU A 47 -0.96 2.60 2.33
C LEU A 47 -0.05 3.05 1.19
N VAL A 48 1.23 2.72 1.30
CA VAL A 48 2.21 2.88 0.23
C VAL A 48 2.30 1.57 -0.53
N VAL A 49 2.31 1.64 -1.86
CA VAL A 49 2.54 0.49 -2.73
C VAL A 49 3.81 0.77 -3.51
N ASP A 50 4.86 -0.01 -3.25
CA ASP A 50 6.13 0.12 -3.94
C ASP A 50 6.17 -0.86 -5.12
N ALA A 51 5.98 -0.31 -6.32
CA ALA A 51 5.93 -1.04 -7.59
C ALA A 51 7.23 -0.87 -8.39
N ASP A 52 8.35 -0.60 -7.72
CA ASP A 52 9.68 -0.50 -8.32
C ASP A 52 10.56 -1.66 -7.85
N SER A 53 11.22 -2.35 -8.77
CA SER A 53 12.17 -3.43 -8.47
C SER A 53 13.35 -3.00 -7.59
N GLN A 54 13.67 -1.70 -7.56
CA GLN A 54 14.73 -1.17 -6.71
C GLN A 54 14.31 -0.99 -5.25
N ALA A 55 13.00 -1.11 -4.94
CA ALA A 55 12.46 -1.04 -3.58
C ALA A 55 12.87 0.22 -2.77
N ASN A 56 13.18 1.33 -3.46
CA ASN A 56 13.72 2.54 -2.83
C ASN A 56 12.75 3.17 -1.82
N VAL A 57 11.44 3.08 -2.04
CA VAL A 57 10.44 3.59 -1.08
C VAL A 57 10.41 2.69 0.14
N SER A 58 10.40 1.37 -0.09
CA SER A 58 10.45 0.36 0.97
C SER A 58 11.64 0.58 1.91
N HIS A 59 12.83 0.76 1.35
CA HIS A 59 14.04 1.08 2.13
C HIS A 59 13.94 2.43 2.87
N SER A 60 13.38 3.46 2.24
CA SER A 60 13.20 4.77 2.89
C SER A 60 12.24 4.69 4.09
N LEU A 61 11.29 3.74 4.06
CA LEU A 61 10.33 3.45 5.14
C LEU A 61 10.84 2.40 6.13
N GLY A 62 12.13 2.04 6.05
CA GLY A 62 12.79 1.15 7.00
C GLY A 62 12.53 -0.34 6.78
N VAL A 63 12.05 -0.75 5.61
CA VAL A 63 11.81 -2.16 5.29
C VAL A 63 12.92 -2.70 4.38
N ALA A 64 13.59 -3.76 4.81
CA ALA A 64 14.59 -4.46 4.01
C ALA A 64 13.94 -5.63 3.24
N SER A 65 14.45 -5.94 2.04
CA SER A 65 13.91 -7.04 1.21
C SER A 65 13.95 -8.40 1.90
N THR A 66 14.93 -8.64 2.78
CA THR A 66 15.07 -9.88 3.56
C THR A 66 13.98 -10.07 4.61
N GLU A 67 13.25 -9.01 4.96
CA GLU A 67 12.20 -9.04 6.00
C GLU A 67 10.81 -9.30 5.41
N VAL A 68 10.72 -9.42 4.08
CA VAL A 68 9.47 -9.46 3.33
C VAL A 68 9.16 -10.88 2.85
N ALA A 69 8.04 -11.44 3.28
CA ALA A 69 7.57 -12.74 2.81
C ALA A 69 6.87 -12.69 1.44
N HIS A 70 6.14 -11.61 1.19
CA HIS A 70 5.39 -11.36 -0.06
C HIS A 70 5.52 -9.90 -0.47
N HIS A 71 5.62 -9.66 -1.78
CA HIS A 71 5.79 -8.31 -2.32
C HIS A 71 4.71 -7.93 -3.34
N THR A 72 4.77 -6.70 -3.84
CA THR A 72 3.82 -6.17 -4.83
C THR A 72 3.63 -7.12 -6.03
N GLY A 73 4.69 -7.78 -6.48
CA GLY A 73 4.67 -8.70 -7.62
C GLY A 73 3.82 -9.94 -7.35
N ASP A 74 4.00 -10.57 -6.18
CA ASP A 74 3.19 -11.71 -5.75
C ASP A 74 1.70 -11.38 -5.73
N VAL A 75 1.33 -10.21 -5.21
CA VAL A 75 -0.07 -9.77 -5.14
C VAL A 75 -0.62 -9.52 -6.55
N LEU A 76 0.16 -8.88 -7.43
CA LEU A 76 -0.23 -8.62 -8.81
C LEU A 76 -0.46 -9.91 -9.60
N LEU A 77 0.41 -10.90 -9.40
CA LEU A 77 0.35 -12.22 -10.03
C LEU A 77 -0.60 -13.19 -9.31
N ARG A 78 -1.27 -12.75 -8.23
CA ARG A 78 -2.19 -13.55 -7.41
C ARG A 78 -1.54 -14.79 -6.78
N ARG A 79 -0.26 -14.67 -6.42
CA ARG A 79 0.51 -15.66 -5.65
C ARG A 79 0.34 -15.47 -4.14
N ALA A 80 -0.06 -14.27 -3.71
CA ALA A 80 -0.34 -13.94 -2.31
C ALA A 80 -1.57 -13.03 -2.19
N GLU A 81 -2.27 -13.13 -1.07
CA GLU A 81 -3.32 -12.17 -0.70
C GLU A 81 -2.68 -10.85 -0.23
N ILE A 82 -3.31 -9.71 -0.56
CA ILE A 82 -2.73 -8.41 -0.22
C ILE A 82 -2.51 -8.23 1.28
N LEU A 83 -3.42 -8.74 2.12
CA LEU A 83 -3.34 -8.59 3.57
C LEU A 83 -2.14 -9.31 4.17
N ASP A 84 -1.72 -10.42 3.55
CA ASP A 84 -0.54 -11.19 3.97
C ASP A 84 0.77 -10.56 3.49
N ALA A 85 0.70 -9.64 2.53
CA ALA A 85 1.85 -8.91 1.98
C ALA A 85 2.02 -7.51 2.58
N LEU A 86 1.09 -7.02 3.41
CA LEU A 86 1.22 -5.72 4.06
C LEU A 86 2.20 -5.80 5.24
N VAL A 87 3.13 -4.87 5.29
CA VAL A 87 4.10 -4.74 6.37
C VAL A 87 3.98 -3.38 7.07
N GLU A 88 4.32 -3.37 8.36
CA GLU A 88 4.49 -2.13 9.12
C GLU A 88 5.80 -1.46 8.71
N THR A 89 5.83 -0.14 8.85
CA THR A 89 7.01 0.68 8.52
C THR A 89 7.55 1.32 9.78
N ASN A 90 8.71 1.97 9.68
CA ASN A 90 9.22 2.81 10.76
C ASN A 90 8.44 4.13 10.95
N THR A 91 7.37 4.35 10.18
CA THR A 91 6.53 5.54 10.21
C THR A 91 5.13 5.18 10.67
N ASP A 92 4.74 5.65 11.86
CA ASP A 92 3.42 5.39 12.44
C ASP A 92 2.29 5.82 11.48
N GLY A 93 1.27 4.97 11.35
CA GLY A 93 0.12 5.22 10.47
C GLY A 93 0.37 4.95 8.99
N VAL A 94 1.56 4.48 8.61
CA VAL A 94 1.91 4.07 7.25
C VAL A 94 2.12 2.55 7.18
N LEU A 95 1.30 1.89 6.37
CA LEU A 95 1.52 0.52 5.91
C LEU A 95 2.17 0.52 4.54
N LEU A 96 2.89 -0.56 4.24
CA LEU A 96 3.58 -0.74 2.98
C LEU A 96 3.19 -2.09 2.34
N LEU A 97 2.87 -2.07 1.05
CA LEU A 97 3.00 -3.22 0.17
C LEU A 97 4.38 -3.10 -0.51
N PRO A 98 5.35 -3.92 -0.11
CA PRO A 98 6.76 -3.68 -0.41
C PRO A 98 7.15 -4.02 -1.85
N GLY A 99 8.18 -3.34 -2.33
CA GLY A 99 8.84 -3.63 -3.60
C GLY A 99 9.87 -4.75 -3.40
N HIS A 100 10.25 -5.42 -4.48
CA HIS A 100 11.27 -6.46 -4.47
C HIS A 100 11.97 -6.55 -5.82
N ALA A 101 13.23 -6.99 -5.85
CA ALA A 101 14.02 -7.12 -7.07
C ALA A 101 13.33 -8.00 -8.14
N ASP A 102 12.59 -9.01 -7.68
CA ASP A 102 11.85 -9.95 -8.54
C ASP A 102 10.72 -9.29 -9.34
N LEU A 103 10.28 -8.06 -8.96
CA LEU A 103 9.31 -7.29 -9.76
C LEU A 103 9.76 -7.10 -11.21
N ALA A 104 11.05 -7.03 -11.48
CA ALA A 104 11.56 -6.91 -12.85
C ALA A 104 11.18 -8.15 -13.69
N THR A 105 11.28 -9.34 -13.10
CA THR A 105 10.88 -10.62 -13.72
C THR A 105 9.36 -10.75 -13.76
N ASP A 106 8.68 -10.43 -12.65
CA ASP A 106 7.21 -10.51 -12.56
C ASP A 106 6.51 -9.63 -13.59
N LEU A 107 7.07 -8.46 -13.92
CA LEU A 107 6.52 -7.58 -14.95
C LEU A 107 6.53 -8.23 -16.34
N VAL A 108 7.53 -9.07 -16.66
CA VAL A 108 7.56 -9.81 -17.94
C VAL A 108 6.41 -10.81 -18.00
N GLU A 109 6.14 -11.50 -16.89
CA GLU A 109 5.01 -12.43 -16.77
C GLU A 109 3.67 -11.70 -16.83
N LEU A 110 3.51 -10.60 -16.08
CA LEU A 110 2.31 -9.77 -16.07
C LEU A 110 1.95 -9.24 -17.46
N ASN A 111 2.94 -8.84 -18.26
CA ASN A 111 2.74 -8.38 -19.64
C ASN A 111 2.26 -9.50 -20.57
N SER A 112 2.49 -10.76 -20.20
CA SER A 112 2.03 -11.93 -20.95
C SER A 112 0.62 -12.36 -20.55
N MET A 113 0.02 -11.73 -19.53
CA MET A 113 -1.33 -12.02 -19.05
C MET A 113 -2.35 -11.01 -19.62
N PRO A 114 -3.59 -11.44 -19.95
CA PRO A 114 -4.69 -10.52 -20.26
C PRO A 114 -5.02 -9.67 -19.01
N ILE A 115 -4.63 -8.39 -19.02
CA ILE A 115 -4.63 -7.55 -17.80
C ILE A 115 -6.06 -7.29 -17.27
N ALA A 116 -6.32 -7.74 -16.04
CA ALA A 116 -7.34 -7.16 -15.19
C ALA A 116 -6.69 -6.04 -14.36
N ALA A 117 -6.95 -4.78 -14.72
CA ALA A 117 -6.46 -3.62 -13.98
C ALA A 117 -6.79 -3.76 -12.47
N LEU A 118 -5.77 -3.59 -11.63
CA LEU A 118 -5.84 -3.85 -10.20
C LEU A 118 -6.80 -2.88 -9.50
N ARG A 119 -7.87 -3.40 -8.87
CA ARG A 119 -8.73 -2.64 -7.95
C ARG A 119 -8.23 -2.83 -6.51
N LEU A 120 -7.23 -2.06 -6.08
CA LEU A 120 -6.70 -2.04 -4.70
C LEU A 120 -7.67 -1.44 -3.64
N ARG A 121 -8.99 -1.52 -3.84
CA ARG A 121 -9.97 -0.77 -3.03
C ARG A 121 -10.35 -1.42 -1.70
N LYS A 122 -10.06 -2.70 -1.48
CA LYS A 122 -10.65 -3.47 -0.37
C LYS A 122 -9.91 -3.53 0.97
N PRO A 123 -8.56 -3.54 1.07
CA PRO A 123 -7.95 -3.85 2.37
C PRO A 123 -8.08 -2.75 3.45
N MET A 124 -8.45 -1.52 3.08
CA MET A 124 -8.54 -0.40 4.06
C MET A 124 -9.87 -0.31 4.82
N GLN A 125 -10.88 -1.14 4.48
CA GLN A 125 -12.21 -1.08 5.11
C GLN A 125 -12.33 -1.92 6.39
N GLU A 126 -11.43 -2.87 6.64
CA GLU A 126 -11.61 -3.86 7.72
C GLU A 126 -10.84 -3.57 9.02
N ARG A 127 -9.86 -2.65 9.03
CA ARG A 127 -9.26 -2.18 10.28
C ARG A 127 -10.12 -1.06 10.88
N SER A 128 -11.05 -1.42 11.75
CA SER A 128 -11.75 -0.49 12.65
C SER A 128 -10.76 0.14 13.66
N PRO A 129 -10.91 1.41 14.06
CA PRO A 129 -10.06 2.02 15.09
C PRO A 129 -10.42 1.49 16.48
N SER A 130 -9.62 0.57 17.00
CA SER A 130 -9.47 0.29 18.44
C SER A 130 -7.99 0.56 18.75
N THR A 131 -7.56 1.45 19.65
CA THR A 131 -8.08 1.84 20.95
C THR A 131 -7.43 3.17 21.32
N THR A 132 -8.20 4.18 21.71
CA THR A 132 -7.68 5.34 22.44
C THR A 132 -7.24 4.84 23.82
N SER A 133 -5.94 4.69 24.06
CA SER A 133 -5.43 4.58 25.42
C SER A 133 -4.99 5.96 25.89
N THR A 134 -5.71 6.44 26.89
CA THR A 134 -5.42 7.65 27.66
C THR A 134 -4.15 7.39 28.46
N TRP A 135 -3.09 8.15 28.23
CA TRP A 135 -1.92 8.13 29.09
C TRP A 135 -2.22 9.00 30.33
N SER A 136 -2.11 8.39 31.51
CA SER A 136 -2.01 9.07 32.81
C SER A 136 -0.55 9.33 33.14
#